data_AF-A0AAW1WZ28-F1
#
_entry.id   AF-A0AAW1WZ28-F1
#
_cell.length_a   1.000
_cell.length_b   1.000
_cell.length_c   1.000
_cell.angle_alpha   90.00
_cell.angle_beta   90.00
_cell.angle_gamma   90.00
#
_symmetry.space_group_name_H-M   'P 1'
#
loop_
_entity.id
_entity.type
_entity.pdbx_description
1 polymer ?
#
loop_
_entity_poly.entity_id
_entity_poly.type
_entity_poly.pdbx_seq_one_letter_code
_entity_poly.pdbx_strand_id
1 'polypeptide(L)'
;MATMTPIEHIEEIRKTKFSIGGDLNPLTEDLHQAVKNLSGELYAKDVHFFMELVQNAEDNEYSEGVDPSLEFVITSRDITATGAPATLLIFNNEKGFSPKNIDSICSVGRSTKKGNRKRGYIGEKGT
;
A
#
# COMPACT_ATOMS: atom_id res chain seq x y z
N MET A 1 9.12 25.29 12.99
CA MET A 1 9.73 23.94 12.99
C MET A 1 9.94 23.56 11.53
N ALA A 2 11.12 23.07 11.15
CA ALA A 2 11.33 22.60 9.79
C ALA A 2 10.46 21.35 9.56
N THR A 3 9.68 21.35 8.49
CA THR A 3 8.90 20.18 8.06
C THR A 3 9.85 19.13 7.50
N MET A 4 9.79 17.92 8.06
CA MET A 4 10.53 16.75 7.58
C MET A 4 10.24 16.48 6.10
N THR A 5 11.27 16.15 5.33
CA THR A 5 11.13 15.78 3.92
C THR A 5 10.55 14.36 3.76
N PRO A 6 9.98 14.02 2.58
CA PRO A 6 9.44 12.67 2.36
C PRO A 6 10.49 11.55 2.53
N ILE A 7 11.74 11.79 2.13
CA ILE A 7 12.83 10.83 2.28
C ILE A 7 13.14 10.60 3.76
N GLU A 8 13.25 11.68 4.53
CA GLU A 8 13.52 11.56 5.97
C GLU A 8 12.38 10.82 6.68
N HIS A 9 11.12 11.06 6.31
CA HIS A 9 9.96 10.35 6.88
C HIS A 9 10.01 8.84 6.58
N ILE A 10 10.35 8.47 5.35
CA ILE A 10 10.50 7.06 4.95
C ILE A 10 11.64 6.40 5.75
N GLU A 11 12.78 7.06 5.90
CA GLU A 11 13.91 6.54 6.66
C GLU A 11 13.58 6.38 8.16
N GLU A 12 12.80 7.30 8.73
CA GLU A 12 12.30 7.15 10.10
C GLU A 12 11.41 5.92 10.24
N ILE A 13 10.45 5.70 9.33
CA ILE A 13 9.59 4.50 9.35
C ILE A 13 10.43 3.23 9.23
N ARG A 14 11.37 3.19 8.28
CA ARG A 14 12.25 2.03 8.05
C ARG A 14 13.01 1.65 9.31
N LYS A 15 13.60 2.64 9.99
CA LYS A 15 14.39 2.44 11.21
C LYS A 15 13.51 2.09 12.42
N THR A 16 12.46 2.85 12.66
CA THR A 16 11.70 2.77 13.92
C THR A 16 10.64 1.68 13.92
N LYS A 17 9.96 1.47 12.78
CA LYS A 17 8.83 0.54 12.67
C LYS A 17 9.29 -0.84 12.22
N PHE A 18 10.26 -0.89 11.31
CA PHE A 18 10.71 -2.12 10.67
C PHE A 18 12.13 -2.54 11.08
N SER A 19 12.80 -1.77 11.94
CA SER A 19 14.17 -2.06 12.40
C SER A 19 15.19 -2.25 11.27
N ILE A 20 14.93 -1.66 10.09
CA ILE A 20 15.82 -1.80 8.93
C ILE A 20 17.06 -0.95 9.18
N GLY A 21 18.25 -1.58 9.11
CA GLY A 21 19.53 -0.92 9.37
C GLY A 21 19.85 -0.68 10.85
N GLY A 22 19.01 -1.20 11.76
CA GLY A 22 19.25 -1.20 13.22
C GLY A 22 19.34 -2.61 13.80
N ASP A 23 19.20 -2.71 15.12
CA ASP A 23 19.18 -4.01 15.82
C ASP A 23 17.93 -4.81 15.43
N LEU A 24 18.12 -6.12 15.25
CA LEU A 24 17.05 -7.05 14.90
C LEU A 24 15.96 -7.05 15.97
N ASN A 25 14.72 -6.81 15.57
CA ASN A 25 13.56 -7.04 16.42
C ASN A 25 13.15 -8.52 16.30
N PRO A 26 13.25 -9.33 17.37
CA PRO A 26 12.91 -10.76 17.32
C PRO A 26 11.44 -11.02 16.97
N LEU A 27 10.55 -10.04 17.18
CA LEU A 27 9.12 -10.18 16.83
C LEU A 27 8.84 -9.96 15.34
N THR A 28 9.81 -9.51 14.54
CA THR A 28 9.63 -9.27 13.11
C THR A 28 9.34 -10.56 12.35
N GLU A 29 9.99 -11.67 12.71
CA GLU A 29 9.76 -12.97 12.07
C GLU A 29 8.36 -13.49 12.35
N ASP A 30 7.92 -13.44 13.61
CA ASP A 30 6.56 -13.82 14.01
C ASP A 30 5.50 -12.96 13.32
N LEU A 31 5.75 -11.64 13.20
CA LEU A 31 4.86 -10.72 12.47
C LEU A 31 4.79 -11.06 10.99
N HIS A 32 5.93 -11.31 10.33
CA HIS A 32 5.95 -11.73 8.92
C HIS A 32 5.19 -13.04 8.72
N GLN A 33 5.36 -14.01 9.62
CA GLN A 33 4.65 -15.28 9.53
C GLN A 33 3.14 -15.11 9.77
N ALA A 34 2.73 -14.26 10.72
CA ALA A 34 1.33 -13.95 10.95
C ALA A 34 0.68 -13.27 9.74
N VAL A 35 1.35 -12.28 9.13
CA VAL A 35 0.89 -11.60 7.91
C VAL A 35 0.78 -12.58 6.74
N LYS A 36 1.76 -13.49 6.59
CA LYS A 36 1.74 -14.52 5.54
C LYS A 36 0.58 -15.51 5.71
N ASN A 37 0.30 -15.93 6.95
CA ASN A 37 -0.81 -16.84 7.22
C ASN A 37 -2.16 -16.14 6.96
N LEU A 38 -2.29 -14.90 7.43
CA LEU A 38 -3.48 -14.08 7.21
C LEU A 38 -3.72 -13.82 5.71
N SER A 39 -2.68 -13.51 4.94
CA SER A 39 -2.83 -13.31 3.50
C SER A 39 -3.27 -14.60 2.81
N GLY A 40 -2.69 -15.74 3.17
CA GLY A 40 -3.08 -17.08 2.67
C GLY A 40 -4.56 -17.41 2.88
N GLU A 41 -5.12 -17.05 4.03
CA GLU A 41 -6.54 -17.28 4.35
C GLU A 41 -7.50 -16.26 3.70
N LEU A 42 -7.00 -15.08 3.32
CA LEU A 42 -7.78 -14.00 2.70
C LEU A 42 -7.91 -14.10 1.17
N TYR A 43 -7.13 -14.96 0.50
CA TYR A 43 -7.21 -15.23 -0.96
C TYR A 43 -8.50 -15.97 -1.35
N ALA A 44 -9.66 -15.39 -1.03
CA ALA A 44 -10.93 -16.04 -1.24
C ALA A 44 -11.39 -15.98 -2.70
N LYS A 45 -11.09 -14.94 -3.51
CA LYS A 45 -11.32 -14.89 -4.98
C LYS A 45 -10.46 -13.81 -5.66
N ASP A 46 -9.77 -14.17 -6.74
CA ASP A 46 -8.86 -13.30 -7.53
C ASP A 46 -9.49 -11.97 -8.02
N VAL A 47 -10.81 -11.95 -8.21
CA VAL A 47 -11.54 -10.75 -8.66
C VAL A 47 -11.58 -9.65 -7.57
N HIS A 48 -11.51 -10.03 -6.29
CA HIS A 48 -11.55 -9.05 -5.20
C HIS A 48 -10.30 -8.16 -5.20
N PHE A 49 -9.13 -8.72 -5.48
CA PHE A 49 -7.88 -7.96 -5.58
C PHE A 49 -7.96 -6.87 -6.65
N PHE A 50 -8.49 -7.19 -7.82
CA PHE A 50 -8.63 -6.22 -8.90
C PHE A 50 -9.58 -5.07 -8.49
N MET A 51 -10.70 -5.41 -7.86
CA MET A 51 -11.66 -4.42 -7.37
C MET A 51 -11.07 -3.54 -6.26
N GLU A 52 -10.23 -4.08 -5.38
CA GLU A 52 -9.52 -3.31 -4.35
C GLU A 52 -8.58 -2.26 -4.97
N LEU A 53 -7.90 -2.61 -6.06
CA LEU A 53 -7.04 -1.67 -6.79
C LEU A 53 -7.85 -0.54 -7.44
N VAL A 54 -9.00 -0.86 -8.03
CA VAL A 54 -9.92 0.13 -8.60
C VAL A 54 -10.45 1.05 -7.50
N GLN A 55 -10.84 0.50 -6.34
CA GLN A 55 -11.29 1.29 -5.19
C GLN A 55 -10.18 2.21 -4.66
N ASN A 56 -8.93 1.74 -4.62
CA ASN A 56 -7.81 2.61 -4.26
C ASN A 56 -7.69 3.79 -5.24
N ALA A 57 -7.79 3.54 -6.55
CA ALA A 57 -7.77 4.60 -7.55
C ALA A 57 -8.99 5.55 -7.45
N GLU A 58 -10.16 5.06 -7.03
CA GLU A 58 -11.34 5.91 -6.76
C GLU A 58 -11.13 6.80 -5.52
N ASP A 59 -10.44 6.28 -4.50
CA ASP A 59 -10.19 6.96 -3.23
C ASP A 59 -9.06 8.01 -3.29
N ASN A 60 -8.32 8.03 -4.39
CA ASN A 60 -7.17 8.89 -4.63
C ASN A 60 -7.52 10.38 -4.74
N GLU A 61 -6.51 11.24 -4.52
CA GLU A 61 -6.63 12.67 -4.72
C GLU A 61 -6.04 13.13 -6.06
N TYR A 62 -6.90 13.69 -6.92
CA TYR A 62 -6.51 14.20 -8.24
C TYR A 62 -6.42 15.72 -8.28
N SER A 63 -5.67 16.24 -9.25
CA SER A 63 -5.56 17.69 -9.50
C SER A 63 -6.86 18.26 -10.05
N GLU A 64 -7.14 19.52 -9.72
CA GLU A 64 -8.35 20.18 -10.20
C GLU A 64 -8.32 20.29 -11.73
N GLY A 65 -9.45 19.94 -12.37
CA GLY A 65 -9.57 19.94 -13.82
C GLY A 65 -8.84 18.80 -14.54
N VAL A 66 -8.32 17.80 -13.82
CA VAL A 66 -7.73 16.59 -14.41
C VAL A 66 -8.69 15.43 -14.23
N ASP A 67 -8.96 14.72 -15.33
CA ASP A 67 -9.76 13.50 -15.29
C ASP A 67 -8.92 12.34 -14.69
N PRO A 68 -9.44 11.63 -13.66
CA PRO A 68 -8.79 10.45 -13.13
C PRO A 68 -8.57 9.38 -14.20
N SER A 69 -7.40 8.75 -14.21
CA SER A 69 -7.07 7.64 -15.08
C SER A 69 -6.49 6.46 -14.30
N LEU A 70 -6.80 5.25 -14.76
CA LEU A 70 -6.27 4.00 -14.24
C LEU A 70 -5.92 3.09 -15.43
N GLU A 71 -4.67 2.67 -15.51
CA GLU A 71 -4.15 1.84 -16.60
C GLU A 71 -3.49 0.57 -16.04
N PHE A 72 -3.77 -0.56 -16.69
CA PHE A 72 -3.18 -1.86 -16.39
C PHE A 72 -2.34 -2.32 -17.56
N VAL A 73 -1.05 -2.57 -17.34
CA VAL A 73 -0.13 -3.03 -18.38
C VAL A 73 0.53 -4.33 -17.92
N ILE A 74 0.43 -5.39 -18.73
CA ILE A 74 1.14 -6.64 -18.49
C ILE A 74 2.32 -6.72 -19.44
N THR A 75 3.49 -7.03 -18.88
CA THR A 75 4.73 -7.22 -19.64
C THR A 75 5.43 -8.49 -19.22
N SER A 76 6.12 -9.15 -20.14
CA SER A 76 7.00 -10.30 -19.85
C SER A 76 8.37 -9.88 -19.32
N ARG A 77 8.65 -8.57 -19.26
CA ARG A 77 9.89 -8.06 -18.66
C ARG A 77 9.75 -8.08 -17.15
N ASP A 78 10.68 -8.75 -16.47
CA ASP A 78 10.78 -8.69 -15.01
C ASP A 78 11.38 -7.34 -14.57
N ILE A 79 10.51 -6.37 -14.32
CA ILE A 79 10.89 -5.02 -13.88
C ILE A 79 11.27 -5.03 -12.38
N THR A 80 10.75 -6.00 -11.63
CA THR A 80 10.95 -6.13 -10.18
C THR A 80 12.23 -6.88 -9.80
N ALA A 81 12.90 -7.52 -10.77
CA ALA A 81 14.05 -8.40 -10.57
C ALA A 81 13.76 -9.55 -9.58
N THR A 82 12.53 -10.09 -9.61
CA THR A 82 12.08 -11.19 -8.73
C THR A 82 12.14 -12.56 -9.39
N GLY A 83 12.49 -12.65 -10.68
CA GLY A 83 12.42 -13.86 -11.50
C GLY A 83 11.01 -14.17 -12.01
N ALA A 84 10.07 -13.21 -11.91
CA ALA A 84 8.69 -13.41 -12.32
C ALA A 84 8.56 -13.54 -13.86
N PRO A 85 7.71 -14.45 -14.36
CA PRO A 85 7.51 -14.66 -15.81
C PRO A 85 6.75 -13.51 -16.48
N ALA A 86 6.02 -12.72 -15.69
CA ALA A 86 5.34 -11.51 -16.13
C ALA A 86 5.25 -10.52 -14.96
N THR A 87 5.14 -9.24 -15.29
CA THR A 87 4.91 -8.15 -14.34
C THR A 87 3.62 -7.43 -14.74
N LEU A 88 2.71 -7.27 -13.78
CA LEU A 88 1.56 -6.37 -13.88
C LEU A 88 1.99 -4.99 -13.36
N LEU A 89 1.88 -3.98 -14.21
CA LEU A 89 2.07 -2.58 -13.87
C LEU A 89 0.70 -1.91 -13.79
N ILE A 90 0.52 -1.07 -12.78
CA ILE A 90 -0.72 -0.33 -12.54
C ILE A 90 -0.34 1.13 -12.42
N PHE A 91 -0.94 1.97 -13.25
CA PHE A 91 -0.69 3.40 -13.28
C PHE A 91 -1.98 4.16 -12.98
N ASN A 92 -1.88 5.20 -12.17
CA ASN A 92 -2.92 6.22 -12.06
C ASN A 92 -2.25 7.60 -12.02
N ASN A 93 -3.04 8.65 -12.26
CA ASN A 93 -2.57 10.04 -12.30
C ASN A 93 -2.87 10.80 -10.99
N GLU A 94 -2.82 10.12 -9.84
CA GLU A 94 -2.96 10.75 -8.53
C GLU A 94 -1.88 11.81 -8.29
N LYS A 95 -2.17 12.79 -7.41
CA LYS A 95 -1.20 13.77 -6.91
C LYS A 95 0.03 13.15 -6.22
N GLY A 96 -0.08 11.90 -5.77
CA GLY A 96 0.92 11.18 -4.99
C GLY A 96 0.61 11.15 -3.50
N PHE A 97 1.48 10.50 -2.73
CA PHE A 97 1.25 10.23 -1.32
C PHE A 97 1.68 11.39 -0.40
N SER A 98 0.80 11.75 0.53
CA SER A 98 1.16 12.51 1.72
C SER A 98 1.87 11.62 2.75
N PRO A 99 2.58 12.20 3.74
CA PRO A 99 3.15 11.45 4.87
C PRO A 99 2.12 10.52 5.53
N LYS A 100 0.88 10.99 5.72
CA LYS A 100 -0.20 10.20 6.31
C LYS A 100 -0.58 8.98 5.44
N ASN A 101 -0.50 9.09 4.11
CA ASN A 101 -0.72 7.95 3.23
C ASN A 101 0.37 6.89 3.45
N ILE A 102 1.64 7.31 3.54
CA ILE A 102 2.78 6.41 3.81
C ILE A 102 2.62 5.71 5.16
N ASP A 103 2.28 6.44 6.23
CA ASP A 103 2.04 5.84 7.54
C ASP A 103 0.91 4.79 7.51
N SER A 104 -0.13 5.06 6.71
CA SER A 104 -1.29 4.19 6.57
C SER A 104 -0.95 2.90 5.83
N ILE A 105 -0.25 2.96 4.69
CA ILE A 105 0.13 1.76 3.93
C ILE A 105 1.19 0.91 4.66
N CYS A 106 2.00 1.52 5.52
CA CYS A 106 2.97 0.80 6.34
C CYS A 106 2.35 0.22 7.62
N SER A 107 1.04 0.37 7.87
CA SER A 107 0.40 -0.05 9.12
C SER A 107 -0.41 -1.33 8.95
N VAL A 108 -0.05 -2.37 9.72
CA VAL A 108 -0.78 -3.64 9.74
C VAL A 108 -1.95 -3.58 10.72
N GLY A 109 -3.14 -4.04 10.32
CA GLY A 109 -4.34 -4.16 11.17
C GLY A 109 -4.98 -2.84 11.65
N ARG A 110 -4.53 -1.69 11.14
CA ARG A 110 -5.06 -0.35 11.50
C ARG A 110 -5.76 0.29 10.30
N SER A 111 -7.00 -0.12 10.01
CA SER A 111 -7.80 0.50 8.95
C SER A 111 -8.15 1.95 9.30
N THR A 112 -7.67 2.90 8.50
CA THR A 112 -8.04 4.32 8.56
C THR A 112 -9.46 4.60 8.05
N LYS A 113 -10.12 3.60 7.43
CA LYS A 113 -11.51 3.69 6.94
C LYS A 113 -12.55 3.31 7.99
N LYS A 114 -12.11 2.84 9.18
CA LYS A 114 -12.97 2.49 10.33
C LYS A 114 -13.60 3.75 10.97
N GLY A 115 -14.53 4.39 10.27
CA GLY A 115 -15.22 5.61 10.70
C GLY A 115 -15.77 6.50 9.59
N ASN A 116 -15.30 6.35 8.34
CA ASN A 116 -15.69 7.21 7.21
C ASN A 116 -16.78 6.60 6.30
N ARG A 117 -17.75 5.88 6.88
CA ARG A 117 -18.86 5.24 6.13
C ARG A 117 -19.73 6.22 5.33
N LYS A 118 -19.71 7.52 5.64
CA LYS A 118 -20.52 8.54 4.94
C LYS A 118 -20.11 8.81 3.50
N ARG A 119 -18.91 8.40 3.07
CA ARG A 119 -18.39 8.62 1.72
C ARG A 119 -18.42 7.40 0.80
N GLY A 120 -18.97 6.26 1.25
CA GLY A 120 -19.05 5.04 0.44
C GLY A 120 -17.76 4.21 0.39
N TYR A 121 -16.73 4.55 1.18
CA TYR A 121 -15.49 3.79 1.25
C TYR A 121 -15.73 2.33 1.71
N ILE A 122 -15.52 1.38 0.80
CA ILE A 122 -15.47 -0.06 1.10
C ILE A 122 -13.99 -0.43 1.23
N GLY A 123 -13.59 -0.94 2.39
CA GLY A 123 -12.17 -1.18 2.70
C GLY A 123 -11.93 -1.33 4.20
N GLU A 124 -12.57 -2.32 4.83
CA GLU A 124 -12.42 -2.56 6.28
C GLU A 124 -11.11 -3.29 6.63
N LYS A 125 -10.38 -3.83 5.64
CA LYS A 125 -9.19 -4.63 5.84
C LYS A 125 -7.94 -3.85 5.43
N GLY A 126 -7.57 -2.86 6.25
CA GLY A 126 -6.17 -2.46 6.28
C GLY A 126 -5.40 -3.62 6.90
N THR A 127 -4.96 -4.57 6.08
CA THR A 127 -4.07 -5.64 6.52
C THR A 127 -2.72 -5.06 6.83
#